data_AF-X1TUD7-F1
#
_entry.id   AF-X1TUD7-F1
#
_cell.length_a   1.000
_cell.length_b   1.000
_cell.length_c   1.000
_cell.angle_alpha   90.00
_cell.angle_beta   90.00
_cell.angle_gamma   90.00
#
_symmetry.space_group_name_H-M   'P 1'
#
loop_
_entity.id
_entity.type
_entity.pdbx_description
1 polymer ?
#
loop_
_entity_poly.entity_id
_entity_poly.type
_entity_poly.pdbx_seq_one_letter_code
_entity_poly.pdbx_strand_id
1 'polypeptide(L)'
;MDKIDLQKLEELNNQHVIKVVEEAIQLCKPAKVTMITDSKEDIAYVRELALINGEETKLKMEGHTIHFDGYYDQGRDKANTKYLLSKDVDWGIKVNSIEKEKG
;
A
#
# COMPACT_ATOMS: atom_id res chain seq x y z
N MET A 1 -12.75 -8.89 -7.19
CA MET A 1 -12.57 -9.55 -5.89
C MET A 1 -13.32 -10.87 -5.94
N ASP A 2 -12.73 -11.95 -5.41
CA ASP A 2 -13.44 -13.23 -5.34
C ASP A 2 -14.37 -13.30 -4.11
N LYS A 3 -15.12 -14.40 -3.98
CA LYS A 3 -16.09 -14.57 -2.89
C LYS A 3 -15.43 -14.67 -1.51
N ILE A 4 -14.24 -15.24 -1.41
CA ILE A 4 -13.54 -15.44 -0.14
C ILE A 4 -13.03 -14.09 0.35
N ASP A 5 -12.38 -13.34 -0.54
CA ASP A 5 -11.90 -11.99 -0.24
C ASP A 5 -13.05 -11.02 0.08
N LEU A 6 -14.19 -11.15 -0.61
CA LEU A 6 -15.38 -10.36 -0.29
C LEU A 6 -15.90 -10.67 1.12
N GLN A 7 -15.99 -11.95 1.49
CA GLN A 7 -16.41 -12.35 2.82
C GLN A 7 -15.48 -11.81 3.91
N LYS A 8 -14.15 -11.91 3.71
CA LYS A 8 -13.15 -11.32 4.63
C LYS A 8 -13.38 -9.82 4.83
N LEU A 9 -13.74 -9.09 3.78
CA LEU A 9 -14.04 -7.65 3.86
C LEU A 9 -15.36 -7.37 4.60
N GLU A 10 -16.40 -8.16 4.32
CA GLU A 10 -17.72 -8.04 4.96
C GLU A 10 -17.69 -8.34 6.46
N GLU A 11 -16.78 -9.22 6.91
CA GLU A 11 -16.57 -9.54 8.34
C GLU A 11 -16.17 -8.32 9.18
N LEU A 12 -15.57 -7.29 8.58
CA LEU A 12 -15.28 -6.02 9.27
C LEU A 12 -16.56 -5.29 9.72
N ASN A 13 -17.70 -5.63 9.11
CA ASN A 13 -19.01 -5.02 9.34
C ASN A 13 -18.97 -3.48 9.31
N ASN A 14 -18.15 -2.94 8.41
CA ASN A 14 -17.86 -1.52 8.29
C ASN A 14 -18.12 -1.03 6.87
N GLN A 15 -19.31 -0.47 6.67
CA GLN A 15 -19.75 0.04 5.36
C GLN A 15 -18.89 1.19 4.82
N HIS A 16 -18.20 1.94 5.69
CA HIS A 16 -17.27 2.97 5.24
C HIS A 16 -16.04 2.36 4.56
N VAL A 17 -15.45 1.32 5.17
CA VAL A 17 -14.28 0.63 4.61
C VAL A 17 -14.63 -0.05 3.28
N ILE A 18 -15.79 -0.71 3.21
CA ILE A 18 -16.28 -1.34 1.97
C ILE A 18 -16.31 -0.33 0.83
N LYS A 19 -16.91 0.84 1.04
CA LYS A 19 -17.01 1.90 0.02
C LYS A 19 -15.65 2.41 -0.42
N VAL A 20 -14.70 2.59 0.50
CA VAL A 20 -13.33 3.03 0.16
C VAL A 20 -12.63 1.99 -0.72
N VAL A 21 -12.79 0.70 -0.42
CA VAL A 21 -12.22 -0.38 -1.22
C VAL A 21 -12.88 -0.45 -2.60
N GLU A 22 -14.20 -0.32 -2.69
CA GLU A 22 -14.93 -0.28 -3.96
C GLU A 22 -14.49 0.89 -4.84
N GLU A 23 -14.35 2.09 -4.26
CA GLU A 23 -13.86 3.27 -4.96
C GLU A 23 -12.44 3.05 -5.51
N ALA A 24 -11.54 2.49 -4.71
CA ALA A 24 -10.18 2.16 -5.14
C ALA A 24 -10.17 1.11 -6.26
N ILE A 25 -11.02 0.08 -6.20
CA ILE A 25 -11.15 -0.94 -7.25
C ILE A 25 -11.65 -0.32 -8.55
N GLN A 26 -12.66 0.54 -8.47
CA GLN A 26 -13.22 1.22 -9.64
C GLN A 26 -12.20 2.14 -10.31
N LEU A 27 -11.40 2.86 -9.51
CA LEU A 27 -10.39 3.79 -10.00
C LEU A 27 -9.18 3.06 -10.59
N CYS A 28 -8.59 2.12 -9.85
CA CYS A 28 -7.35 1.45 -10.21
C CYS A 28 -7.53 0.28 -11.19
N LYS A 29 -8.76 -0.28 -11.29
CA LYS A 29 -9.11 -1.42 -12.15
C LYS A 29 -8.10 -2.58 -12.08
N PRO A 30 -7.77 -3.08 -10.88
CA PRO A 30 -6.74 -4.11 -10.73
C PRO A 30 -7.21 -5.44 -11.34
N ALA A 31 -6.25 -6.24 -11.83
CA ALA A 31 -6.55 -7.58 -12.35
C ALA A 31 -7.01 -8.56 -11.25
N LYS A 32 -6.54 -8.38 -10.01
CA LYS A 32 -6.90 -9.19 -8.84
C LYS A 32 -6.93 -8.30 -7.60
N VAL A 33 -7.83 -8.63 -6.66
CA VAL A 33 -7.89 -8.02 -5.32
C VAL A 33 -7.83 -9.16 -4.32
N THR A 34 -6.98 -9.04 -3.30
CA THR A 34 -6.81 -10.04 -2.23
C THR A 34 -6.79 -9.35 -0.88
N MET A 35 -7.53 -9.90 0.09
CA MET A 35 -7.60 -9.43 1.46
C MET A 35 -6.58 -10.18 2.32
N ILE A 36 -5.63 -9.44 2.89
CA ILE A 36 -4.57 -9.95 3.77
C ILE A 36 -5.01 -9.77 5.22
N THR A 37 -5.18 -10.87 5.95
CA THR A 37 -5.69 -10.89 7.33
C THR A 37 -4.61 -11.10 8.39
N ASP A 38 -3.33 -11.06 8.00
CA ASP A 38 -2.18 -11.46 8.83
C ASP A 38 -2.22 -12.92 9.31
N SER A 39 -3.05 -13.77 8.69
CA SER A 39 -2.98 -15.22 8.83
C SER A 39 -1.62 -15.76 8.33
N LYS A 40 -1.20 -16.93 8.81
CA LYS A 40 0.07 -17.54 8.36
C LYS A 40 0.05 -17.81 6.87
N GLU A 41 -1.11 -18.17 6.35
CA GLU A 41 -1.39 -18.47 4.96
C GLU A 41 -1.27 -17.20 4.10
N ASP A 42 -1.85 -16.08 4.53
CA ASP A 42 -1.76 -14.80 3.80
C ASP A 42 -0.33 -14.23 3.84
N ILE A 43 0.37 -14.35 4.97
CA ILE A 43 1.79 -13.97 5.08
C ILE A 43 2.65 -14.82 4.13
N ALA A 44 2.42 -16.14 4.08
CA ALA A 44 3.12 -17.02 3.16
C ALA A 44 2.80 -16.68 1.70
N TYR A 45 1.53 -16.39 1.40
CA TYR A 45 1.10 -15.96 0.06
C TYR A 45 1.85 -14.70 -0.41
N VAL A 46 1.94 -13.65 0.42
CA VAL A 46 2.65 -12.41 0.06
C VAL A 46 4.14 -12.66 -0.17
N ARG A 47 4.79 -13.44 0.72
CA ARG A 47 6.22 -13.78 0.60
C ARG A 47 6.52 -14.59 -0.66
N GLU A 48 5.73 -15.61 -0.95
CA GLU A 48 5.92 -16.42 -2.16
C GLU A 48 5.61 -15.62 -3.43
N LEU A 49 4.65 -14.68 -3.37
CA LEU A 49 4.35 -13.81 -4.51
C LEU A 49 5.53 -12.89 -4.86
N ALA A 50 6.19 -12.30 -3.87
CA ALA A 50 7.39 -11.47 -4.09
C ALA A 50 8.53 -12.27 -4.78
N LEU A 51 8.68 -13.56 -4.44
CA LEU A 51 9.64 -14.46 -5.08
C LEU A 51 9.23 -14.83 -6.51
N ILE A 52 7.96 -15.16 -6.73
CA ILE A 52 7.41 -15.53 -8.05
C ILE A 52 7.50 -14.36 -9.03
N ASN A 53 7.24 -13.15 -8.55
CA ASN A 53 7.35 -11.92 -9.36
C ASN A 53 8.81 -11.52 -9.62
N GLY A 54 9.78 -12.12 -8.92
CA GLY A 54 11.19 -11.77 -9.01
C GLY A 54 11.53 -10.43 -8.34
N GLU A 55 10.63 -9.92 -7.50
CA GLU A 55 10.90 -8.74 -6.66
C GLU A 55 11.96 -9.10 -5.61
N GLU A 56 11.86 -10.28 -5.01
CA GLU A 56 12.80 -10.76 -4.00
C GLU A 56 13.56 -12.02 -4.46
N THR A 57 14.75 -12.24 -3.89
CA THR A 57 15.54 -13.46 -4.07
C THR A 57 15.91 -14.08 -2.73
N LYS A 58 15.81 -15.41 -2.59
CA LYS A 58 16.19 -16.13 -1.36
C LYS A 58 17.69 -16.02 -1.07
N LEU A 59 18.02 -15.81 0.20
CA LEU A 59 19.38 -15.89 0.71
C LEU A 59 19.66 -17.28 1.30
N LYS A 60 20.92 -17.54 1.66
CA LYS A 60 21.33 -18.81 2.28
C LYS A 60 20.71 -19.03 3.67
N MET A 61 20.37 -17.95 4.37
CA MET A 61 19.73 -18.01 5.68
C MET A 61 18.23 -18.25 5.50
N GLU A 62 17.71 -19.26 6.20
CA GLU A 62 16.30 -19.64 6.11
C GLU A 62 15.39 -18.47 6.49
N GLY A 63 14.37 -18.23 5.67
CA GLY A 63 13.42 -17.12 5.85
C GLY A 63 13.93 -15.73 5.44
N HIS A 64 15.16 -15.60 4.93
CA HIS A 64 15.72 -14.32 4.51
C HIS A 64 15.73 -14.16 2.98
N THR A 65 15.42 -12.94 2.53
CA THR A 65 15.43 -12.54 1.13
C THR A 65 16.21 -11.24 0.94
N ILE A 66 16.49 -10.91 -0.31
CA ILE A 66 17.07 -9.63 -0.73
C ILE A 66 16.23 -9.03 -1.85
N HIS A 67 16.06 -7.71 -1.79
CA HIS A 67 15.46 -6.87 -2.82
C HIS A 67 16.45 -5.74 -3.16
N PHE A 68 16.46 -5.31 -4.42
CA PHE A 68 17.18 -4.12 -4.85
C PHE A 68 16.19 -3.12 -5.41
N ASP A 69 16.01 -2.00 -4.71
CA ASP A 69 15.16 -0.91 -5.18
C ASP A 69 15.70 -0.31 -6.49
N GLY A 70 14.82 0.37 -7.23
CA GLY A 70 15.20 1.10 -8.42
C GLY A 70 16.28 2.15 -8.12
N TYR A 71 17.18 2.40 -9.08
CA TYR A 71 18.30 3.36 -8.92
C TYR A 71 17.83 4.77 -8.48
N TYR A 72 16.62 5.17 -8.89
CA TYR A 72 16.03 6.48 -8.57
C TYR A 72 15.16 6.49 -7.31
N ASP A 73 15.03 5.35 -6.60
CA ASP A 73 14.13 5.18 -5.44
C ASP A 73 14.87 4.63 -4.21
N GLN A 74 16.06 5.19 -3.94
CA GLN A 74 16.95 4.72 -2.85
C GLN A 74 16.66 5.38 -1.51
N GLY A 75 15.64 6.23 -1.42
CA GLY A 75 15.35 6.96 -0.20
C GLY A 75 14.14 7.90 -0.33
N ARG A 76 13.71 8.43 0.81
CA ARG A 76 12.51 9.27 0.89
C ARG A 76 12.62 10.52 0.01
N ASP A 77 11.67 10.67 -0.91
CA ASP A 77 11.48 11.88 -1.70
C ASP A 77 10.78 12.99 -0.90
N LYS A 78 11.58 13.82 -0.22
CA LYS A 78 11.09 14.97 0.55
C LYS A 78 10.47 16.07 -0.33
N ALA A 79 10.87 16.18 -1.60
CA ALA A 79 10.36 17.22 -2.50
C ALA A 79 8.90 16.92 -2.91
N ASN A 80 8.58 15.63 -3.11
CA ASN A 80 7.23 15.20 -3.42
C ASN A 80 6.37 14.83 -2.20
N THR A 81 6.96 14.66 -1.02
CA THR A 81 6.19 14.53 0.23
C THR A 81 5.64 15.89 0.67
N LYS A 82 4.32 16.07 0.63
CA LYS A 82 3.65 17.35 0.96
C LYS A 82 2.54 17.18 1.99
N TYR A 83 2.35 18.18 2.85
CA TYR A 83 1.15 18.32 3.67
C TYR A 83 0.05 19.03 2.87
N LEU A 84 -1.10 18.39 2.72
CA LEU A 84 -2.26 18.97 2.06
C LEU A 84 -3.07 19.78 3.07
N LEU A 85 -3.13 21.09 2.90
CA LEU A 85 -3.78 22.00 3.84
C LEU A 85 -5.04 22.62 3.26
N SER A 86 -6.08 22.77 4.08
CA SER A 86 -7.29 23.51 3.72
C SER A 86 -7.11 25.03 3.78
N LYS A 87 -6.10 25.50 4.50
CA LYS A 87 -5.71 26.90 4.63
C LYS A 87 -4.24 27.00 5.00
N ASP A 88 -3.63 28.16 4.78
CA ASP A 88 -2.26 28.42 5.22
C ASP A 88 -2.13 28.33 6.75
N VAL A 89 -1.05 27.69 7.21
CA VAL A 89 -0.70 27.54 8.62
C VAL A 89 0.77 27.87 8.80
N ASP A 90 1.07 28.83 9.67
CA ASP A 90 2.44 29.11 10.11
C ASP A 90 2.76 28.27 11.35
N TRP A 91 3.62 27.27 11.19
CA TRP A 91 4.09 26.41 12.27
C TRP A 91 5.40 26.88 12.90
N GLY A 92 5.95 28.03 12.50
CA GLY A 92 7.27 28.49 12.93
C GLY A 92 8.43 27.64 12.41
N ILE A 93 8.15 26.70 11.49
CA ILE A 93 9.14 25.85 10.83
C ILE A 93 8.81 25.73 9.34
N LYS A 94 9.83 25.52 8.51
CA LYS A 94 9.64 25.29 7.08
C LYS A 94 9.08 23.89 6.84
N VAL A 95 7.83 23.81 6.42
CA VAL A 95 7.15 22.57 6.04
C VAL A 95 6.81 22.62 4.55
N ASN A 96 6.99 21.49 3.85
CA ASN A 96 6.56 21.35 2.47
C ASN A 96 5.04 21.12 2.45
N SER A 97 4.25 22.16 2.18
CA SER A 97 2.79 22.09 2.12
C SER A 97 2.25 22.68 0.82
N ILE A 98 1.03 22.28 0.47
CA ILE A 98 0.27 22.82 -0.66
C ILE A 98 -1.22 22.83 -0.28
N GLU A 99 -2.00 23.71 -0.94
CA GLU A 99 -3.46 23.66 -0.84
C GLU A 99 -3.99 22.30 -1.29
N LYS A 100 -4.93 21.75 -0.53
CA LYS A 100 -5.50 20.42 -0.75
C LYS A 100 -6.03 20.22 -2.17
N GLU A 101 -6.70 21.21 -2.76
CA GLU A 101 -7.28 21.09 -4.11
C GLU A 101 -6.25 21.07 -5.24
N LYS A 102 -4.98 21.42 -4.94
CA LYS A 102 -3.88 21.46 -5.92
C LYS A 102 -2.98 20.22 -5.88
N GLY A 103 -3.12 19.36 -4.87
CA GLY A 103 -2.30 18.16 -4.67
C GLY A 103 -3.11 16.90 -4.88
#